data_AF-A0A8J7S375-F1
#
_entry.id   AF-A0A8J7S375-F1
#
_cell.length_a   1.000
_cell.length_b   1.000
_cell.length_c   1.000
_cell.angle_alpha   90.00
_cell.angle_beta   90.00
_cell.angle_gamma   90.00
#
_symmetry.space_group_name_H-M   'P 1'
#
loop_
_entity.id
_entity.type
_entity.pdbx_description
1 polymer ?
#
loop_
_entity_poly.entity_id
_entity_poly.type
_entity_poly.pdbx_seq_one_letter_code
_entity_poly.pdbx_strand_id
1 'polypeptide(L)'
;MKKRFGSVLNISRKVSETRGSSRKWEKEDKKPVSKKGEYKKNNKFEKNNESNSKSNLFDLEDYVNKGRKNENLKNKGKNPPKFKGKNPDKNGNGKNNTNIRNTKREGKNKIPIDNRNVEPRESLQKKLNLKTNLESWYPEFYYKQDAKFASPHELSILSKLTNIDFKDNVVILERLSGMDYRKRVIYGKKQLGILEYDLKELSWQFVPNPEYYMYLNKYDIELKPSKMRLKGKWIKEEYLVEDEDNLKAYNTIVNAPENDLDAQIKDVGVKMGNFAGHGVTSGDRIKLKDLSKISDFEEEKLSEYLEKRSKYVEILKNNSLKILKHMIEKYKKKGYVINASFSGGKDSSVSTLLAKEVMPDIEVVSIDTGLEYPETIEYIKKFSKKYDLNMDIVDGDNFWEDILRNGVPTKDNRWCNSSCKLNPLRSYLKKKYPGKKVLTIDGSRQFESFTRSNLDYERNSSFIDFQTTTFPILDWNALDIWTYIYKNDIPYNPLYDEGFERIGCYLCPSALNSEFNRVKELHPDYYKRWSKYLSRRYNKDEIDRGFWRWDELPPKMKELKKEMDN
;
A
#
# COMPACT_ATOMS: atom_id res chain seq x y z
N MET A 1 24.37 -14.18 12.13
CA MET A 1 23.13 -13.38 12.33
C MET A 1 23.28 -12.06 13.10
N LYS A 2 24.46 -11.65 13.62
CA LYS A 2 24.64 -10.38 14.36
C LYS A 2 25.23 -9.17 13.58
N LYS A 3 25.58 -9.30 12.29
CA LYS A 3 26.44 -8.30 11.60
C LYS A 3 25.79 -7.33 10.60
N ARG A 4 24.46 -7.26 10.48
CA ARG A 4 23.82 -6.30 9.53
C ARG A 4 22.60 -5.51 10.00
N PHE A 5 21.98 -5.82 11.14
CA PHE A 5 20.85 -5.04 11.66
C PHE A 5 21.23 -3.63 12.17
N GLY A 6 22.52 -3.35 12.40
CA GLY A 6 22.97 -2.02 12.85
C GLY A 6 23.12 -0.96 11.74
N SER A 7 22.89 -1.30 10.46
CA SER A 7 23.19 -0.40 9.33
C SER A 7 21.98 0.34 8.74
N VAL A 8 20.75 0.05 9.18
CA VAL A 8 19.52 0.69 8.67
C VAL A 8 19.03 1.83 9.59
N LEU A 9 19.55 1.93 10.82
CA LEU A 9 19.07 2.88 11.85
C LEU A 9 19.94 4.14 12.08
N ASN A 10 20.99 4.39 11.28
CA ASN A 10 21.97 5.45 11.57
C ASN A 10 22.03 6.62 10.57
N ILE A 11 20.97 6.87 9.78
CA ILE A 11 20.94 7.97 8.81
C ILE A 11 20.13 9.20 9.28
N SER A 12 19.50 9.21 10.47
CA SER A 12 18.72 10.38 10.94
C SER A 12 19.31 11.19 12.11
N ARG A 13 20.58 11.02 12.46
CA ARG A 13 21.26 11.88 13.47
C ARG A 13 22.40 12.68 12.87
N LYS A 14 22.09 13.72 12.09
CA LYS A 14 23.01 14.84 11.86
C LYS A 14 22.38 16.07 11.19
N VAL A 15 21.31 16.62 11.74
CA VAL A 15 20.98 18.05 11.58
C VAL A 15 20.25 18.52 12.84
N SER A 16 20.57 19.73 13.29
CA SER A 16 20.04 20.47 14.44
C SER A 16 20.78 20.26 15.76
N GLU A 17 21.79 21.11 15.98
CA GLU A 17 22.06 21.77 17.26
C GLU A 17 23.29 22.67 17.10
N THR A 18 23.08 23.95 16.75
CA THR A 18 24.03 25.02 17.06
C THR A 18 23.30 26.37 17.03
N ARG A 19 22.85 26.85 18.20
CA ARG A 19 22.81 28.30 18.52
C ARG A 19 22.97 28.51 20.03
N GLY A 20 24.03 29.24 20.38
CA GLY A 20 24.11 30.08 21.58
C GLY A 20 24.61 29.41 22.86
N SER A 21 25.89 29.56 23.19
CA SER A 21 26.31 30.62 24.12
C SER A 21 27.82 30.58 24.36
N SER A 22 28.33 31.77 24.62
CA SER A 22 29.70 32.13 24.93
C SER A 22 30.19 31.54 26.26
N ARG A 23 31.44 31.08 26.30
CA ARG A 23 32.42 31.46 27.35
C ARG A 23 33.82 30.89 27.06
N LYS A 24 34.78 31.78 27.26
CA LYS A 24 36.24 31.64 27.23
C LYS A 24 36.73 30.42 28.02
N TRP A 25 37.68 29.65 27.47
CA TRP A 25 38.72 28.96 28.25
C TRP A 25 40.05 29.01 27.51
N GLU A 26 41.10 29.07 28.30
CA GLU A 26 42.44 29.54 28.02
C GLU A 26 43.33 28.55 27.27
N LYS A 27 44.42 29.12 26.76
CA LYS A 27 45.57 28.45 26.15
C LYS A 27 46.17 27.43 27.11
N GLU A 28 46.58 26.27 26.59
CA GLU A 28 47.90 25.73 26.92
C GLU A 28 48.42 24.81 25.82
N ASP A 29 49.62 25.16 25.37
CA ASP A 29 50.44 24.47 24.38
C ASP A 29 50.92 23.11 24.88
N LYS A 30 50.91 22.09 24.00
CA LYS A 30 52.05 21.17 23.81
C LYS A 30 51.91 20.36 22.53
N LYS A 31 52.98 20.45 21.73
CA LYS A 31 53.24 19.87 20.40
C LYS A 31 53.67 18.39 20.48
N PRO A 32 53.84 17.69 19.34
CA PRO A 32 53.28 16.36 19.08
C PRO A 32 54.30 15.22 19.17
N VAL A 33 53.80 13.98 19.16
CA VAL A 33 54.62 12.81 18.80
C VAL A 33 53.97 12.05 17.65
N SER A 34 54.75 11.95 16.58
CA SER A 34 54.54 11.24 15.34
C SER A 34 54.46 9.72 15.52
N LYS A 35 53.62 9.05 14.70
CA LYS A 35 54.09 7.93 13.86
C LYS A 35 53.15 7.70 12.68
N LYS A 36 53.79 7.64 11.51
CA LYS A 36 53.25 7.44 10.17
C LYS A 36 52.69 6.03 9.99
N GLY A 37 51.63 5.95 9.19
CA GLY A 37 51.15 4.75 8.51
C GLY A 37 50.34 5.19 7.30
N GLU A 38 51.03 5.50 6.21
CA GLU A 38 50.46 5.88 4.91
C GLU A 38 49.77 4.69 4.23
N TYR A 39 48.57 4.89 3.69
CA TYR A 39 48.17 4.29 2.41
C TYR A 39 47.34 5.29 1.59
N LYS A 40 48.09 6.01 0.75
CA LYS A 40 47.80 6.58 -0.58
C LYS A 40 46.34 6.78 -0.99
N LYS A 41 45.91 8.05 -0.99
CA LYS A 41 45.05 8.64 -2.03
C LYS A 41 45.96 9.16 -3.15
N ASN A 42 45.70 8.78 -4.39
CA ASN A 42 46.09 9.58 -5.55
C ASN A 42 44.89 9.74 -6.48
N ASN A 43 44.43 10.98 -6.57
CA ASN A 43 43.67 11.52 -7.68
C ASN A 43 44.60 11.66 -8.89
N LYS A 44 44.12 11.32 -10.09
CA LYS A 44 43.96 12.25 -11.25
C LYS A 44 43.85 11.45 -12.56
N PHE A 45 43.27 12.15 -13.54
CA PHE A 45 42.99 11.82 -14.94
C PHE A 45 41.56 11.36 -15.17
N GLU A 46 40.80 11.94 -16.08
CA GLU A 46 40.79 13.26 -16.70
C GLU A 46 39.41 13.34 -17.38
N LYS A 47 39.03 14.55 -17.78
CA LYS A 47 37.88 14.82 -18.65
C LYS A 47 37.85 13.83 -19.82
N ASN A 48 36.74 13.12 -19.97
CA ASN A 48 36.10 12.79 -21.25
C ASN A 48 34.88 11.90 -20.97
N ASN A 49 33.70 12.52 -21.02
CA ASN A 49 32.46 11.95 -21.56
C ASN A 49 31.34 12.97 -21.38
N GLU A 50 31.43 14.07 -22.13
CA GLU A 50 30.23 14.72 -22.64
C GLU A 50 29.64 13.80 -23.72
N SER A 51 28.63 13.01 -23.38
CA SER A 51 27.56 12.63 -24.32
C SER A 51 26.43 11.88 -23.61
N ASN A 52 25.24 12.47 -23.69
CA ASN A 52 23.91 11.86 -23.55
C ASN A 52 23.41 11.46 -22.17
N SER A 53 23.15 12.47 -21.33
CA SER A 53 21.96 12.48 -20.47
C SER A 53 21.28 13.85 -20.52
N LYS A 54 20.78 14.24 -21.70
CA LYS A 54 19.77 15.30 -21.76
C LYS A 54 18.46 14.68 -21.28
N SER A 55 18.02 15.08 -20.10
CA SER A 55 16.61 15.05 -19.74
C SER A 55 15.83 15.80 -20.82
N ASN A 56 15.25 15.08 -21.76
CA ASN A 56 14.24 15.65 -22.63
C ASN A 56 13.02 15.95 -21.74
N LEU A 57 12.97 17.16 -21.21
CA LEU A 57 11.69 17.78 -20.90
C LEU A 57 10.92 17.82 -22.23
N PHE A 58 10.04 16.84 -22.41
CA PHE A 58 9.10 16.81 -23.51
C PHE A 58 8.17 18.01 -23.34
N ASP A 59 8.34 19.02 -24.18
CA ASP A 59 7.46 20.18 -24.19
C ASP A 59 6.18 19.82 -24.94
N LEU A 60 5.11 19.60 -24.18
CA LEU A 60 3.77 19.27 -24.68
C LEU A 60 3.22 20.37 -25.61
N GLU A 61 3.65 21.62 -25.47
CA GLU A 61 3.19 22.72 -26.33
C GLU A 61 3.79 22.60 -27.75
N ASP A 62 5.06 22.23 -27.85
CA ASP A 62 5.75 22.03 -29.13
C ASP A 62 5.17 20.86 -29.93
N TYR A 63 4.72 19.81 -29.24
CA TYR A 63 4.08 18.65 -29.87
C TYR A 63 2.65 18.94 -30.34
N VAL A 64 1.86 19.67 -29.53
CA VAL A 64 0.50 20.13 -29.90
C VAL A 64 0.54 21.09 -31.10
N ASN A 65 1.57 21.94 -31.17
CA ASN A 65 1.76 22.85 -32.29
C ASN A 65 2.23 22.14 -33.58
N LYS A 66 2.99 21.04 -33.48
CA LYS A 66 3.33 20.17 -34.63
C LYS A 66 2.13 19.33 -35.10
N GLY A 67 1.26 18.89 -34.18
CA GLY A 67 0.02 18.18 -34.52
C GLY A 67 -0.97 19.03 -35.32
N ARG A 68 -1.15 20.30 -34.96
CA ARG A 68 -2.03 21.24 -35.68
C ARG A 68 -1.57 21.59 -37.10
N LYS A 69 -0.27 21.55 -37.40
CA LYS A 69 0.24 21.81 -38.76
C LYS A 69 0.01 20.64 -39.72
N ASN A 70 -0.14 19.41 -39.23
CA ASN A 70 -0.40 18.24 -40.07
C ASN A 70 -1.89 17.96 -40.32
N GLU A 71 -2.81 18.53 -39.53
CA GLU A 71 -4.25 18.41 -39.75
C GLU A 71 -4.79 19.27 -40.91
N ASN A 72 -4.03 20.29 -41.36
CA ASN A 72 -4.44 21.16 -42.46
C ASN A 72 -4.14 20.61 -43.88
N LEU A 73 -3.59 19.39 -44.01
CA LEU A 73 -3.24 18.82 -45.32
C LEU A 73 -3.92 17.48 -45.66
N LYS A 74 -4.78 16.93 -44.80
CA LYS A 74 -5.53 15.70 -45.13
C LYS A 74 -6.94 15.71 -44.55
N ASN A 75 -7.87 16.41 -45.21
CA ASN A 75 -9.31 16.12 -45.09
C ASN A 75 -10.07 16.57 -46.35
N LYS A 76 -10.13 15.69 -47.35
CA LYS A 76 -11.24 15.62 -48.31
C LYS A 76 -11.92 14.26 -48.15
N GLY A 77 -13.14 14.27 -47.63
CA GLY A 77 -14.17 13.27 -47.89
C GLY A 77 -14.27 12.06 -46.94
N LYS A 78 -15.24 12.12 -46.01
CA LYS A 78 -16.43 11.23 -45.89
C LYS A 78 -16.95 11.23 -44.45
N ASN A 79 -18.21 11.66 -44.26
CA ASN A 79 -18.92 11.71 -42.98
C ASN A 79 -19.36 10.31 -42.51
N PRO A 80 -19.35 10.00 -41.19
CA PRO A 80 -20.06 8.87 -40.61
C PRO A 80 -21.51 9.22 -40.19
N PRO A 81 -22.42 8.23 -40.08
CA PRO A 81 -23.86 8.47 -39.95
C PRO A 81 -24.35 8.74 -38.52
N LYS A 82 -25.40 9.58 -38.43
CA LYS A 82 -26.12 9.98 -37.20
C LYS A 82 -27.19 8.93 -36.80
N PHE A 83 -27.26 8.54 -35.54
CA PHE A 83 -28.40 7.81 -34.97
C PHE A 83 -29.41 8.76 -34.31
N LYS A 84 -30.69 8.63 -34.69
CA LYS A 84 -31.84 9.36 -34.14
C LYS A 84 -32.49 8.57 -32.99
N GLY A 85 -32.72 9.21 -31.84
CA GLY A 85 -33.60 8.71 -30.78
C GLY A 85 -35.01 9.29 -30.92
N LYS A 86 -36.05 8.45 -30.80
CA LYS A 86 -37.46 8.86 -30.69
C LYS A 86 -37.92 8.75 -29.24
N ASN A 87 -38.60 9.77 -28.74
CA ASN A 87 -39.46 9.74 -27.55
C ASN A 87 -40.80 9.06 -27.88
N PRO A 88 -41.50 8.51 -26.87
CA PRO A 88 -42.88 8.95 -26.67
C PRO A 88 -43.27 9.11 -25.20
N ASP A 89 -44.37 9.83 -25.01
CA ASP A 89 -44.91 10.32 -23.74
C ASP A 89 -46.38 9.84 -23.58
N LYS A 90 -46.81 9.68 -22.32
CA LYS A 90 -48.19 9.72 -21.75
C LYS A 90 -49.07 8.47 -21.48
N ASN A 91 -49.42 8.40 -20.19
CA ASN A 91 -50.71 8.14 -19.51
C ASN A 91 -51.24 6.71 -19.22
N GLY A 92 -51.57 6.47 -17.93
CA GLY A 92 -52.54 5.47 -17.49
C GLY A 92 -52.40 5.01 -16.02
N ASN A 93 -53.32 5.42 -15.15
CA ASN A 93 -53.45 5.12 -13.70
C ASN A 93 -53.53 3.62 -13.34
N GLY A 94 -53.04 3.24 -12.14
CA GLY A 94 -53.37 1.98 -11.48
C GLY A 94 -52.58 1.72 -10.20
N LYS A 95 -53.29 1.41 -9.11
CA LYS A 95 -52.84 1.40 -7.71
C LYS A 95 -51.92 0.23 -7.29
N ASN A 96 -51.24 0.43 -6.15
CA ASN A 96 -50.88 -0.51 -5.06
C ASN A 96 -49.45 -1.09 -4.95
N ASN A 97 -48.86 -0.74 -3.79
CA ASN A 97 -48.05 -1.52 -2.84
C ASN A 97 -46.64 -2.05 -3.20
N THR A 98 -45.65 -1.35 -2.63
CA THR A 98 -44.52 -1.86 -1.81
C THR A 98 -43.76 -3.10 -2.29
N ASN A 99 -42.55 -2.89 -2.83
CA ASN A 99 -41.29 -3.53 -2.39
C ASN A 99 -40.13 -3.09 -3.30
N ILE A 100 -39.32 -2.12 -2.85
CA ILE A 100 -38.15 -1.64 -3.59
C ILE A 100 -36.98 -2.62 -3.40
N ARG A 101 -36.79 -3.52 -4.37
CA ARG A 101 -35.52 -4.21 -4.60
C ARG A 101 -34.63 -3.32 -5.49
N ASN A 102 -33.57 -2.76 -4.92
CA ASN A 102 -32.52 -2.07 -5.68
C ASN A 102 -31.71 -3.08 -6.51
N THR A 103 -31.93 -3.11 -7.83
CA THR A 103 -31.10 -3.87 -8.78
C THR A 103 -29.91 -3.02 -9.24
N LYS A 104 -28.71 -3.54 -9.01
CA LYS A 104 -27.43 -3.01 -9.49
C LYS A 104 -27.41 -3.02 -11.03
N ARG A 105 -27.17 -1.87 -11.64
CA ARG A 105 -26.71 -1.78 -13.04
C ARG A 105 -25.20 -2.05 -13.06
N GLU A 106 -24.82 -3.31 -13.30
CA GLU A 106 -23.45 -3.65 -13.70
C GLU A 106 -23.26 -3.36 -15.20
N GLY A 107 -22.18 -2.64 -15.53
CA GLY A 107 -21.78 -2.36 -16.90
C GLY A 107 -21.51 -3.66 -17.68
N LYS A 108 -22.25 -3.82 -18.78
CA LYS A 108 -22.09 -4.90 -19.75
C LYS A 108 -20.83 -4.65 -20.59
N ASN A 109 -19.77 -5.40 -20.29
CA ASN A 109 -18.76 -5.90 -21.24
C ASN A 109 -17.90 -6.96 -20.52
N LYS A 110 -18.53 -8.04 -20.06
CA LYS A 110 -17.82 -9.27 -19.65
C LYS A 110 -17.79 -10.20 -20.85
N ILE A 111 -16.65 -10.31 -21.52
CA ILE A 111 -16.35 -11.47 -22.36
C ILE A 111 -16.45 -12.70 -21.42
N PRO A 112 -17.24 -13.74 -21.75
CA PRO A 112 -17.37 -14.90 -20.89
C PRO A 112 -16.00 -15.55 -20.67
N ILE A 113 -15.56 -15.64 -19.41
CA ILE A 113 -14.34 -16.35 -19.05
C ILE A 113 -14.66 -17.84 -19.14
N ASP A 114 -14.07 -18.57 -20.11
CA ASP A 114 -14.21 -20.02 -20.19
C ASP A 114 -13.36 -20.69 -19.09
N ASN A 115 -13.97 -20.83 -17.90
CA ASN A 115 -13.41 -21.52 -16.75
C ASN A 115 -13.84 -23.00 -16.69
N ARG A 116 -14.47 -23.56 -17.73
CA ARG A 116 -15.00 -24.95 -17.68
C ARG A 116 -13.93 -26.03 -17.46
N ASN A 117 -12.65 -25.67 -17.63
CA ASN A 117 -11.50 -26.57 -17.49
C ASN A 117 -10.52 -26.17 -16.35
N VAL A 118 -10.91 -25.24 -15.47
CA VAL A 118 -10.11 -24.83 -14.30
C VAL A 118 -10.43 -25.75 -13.13
N GLU A 119 -9.41 -26.35 -12.52
CA GLU A 119 -9.58 -27.20 -11.33
C GLU A 119 -9.87 -26.33 -10.09
N PRO A 120 -10.98 -26.55 -9.36
CA PRO A 120 -11.29 -25.76 -8.17
C PRO A 120 -10.20 -25.84 -7.10
N ARG A 121 -9.92 -24.72 -6.44
CA ARG A 121 -8.87 -24.58 -5.41
C ARG A 121 -8.91 -25.68 -4.35
N GLU A 122 -10.07 -25.91 -3.74
CA GLU A 122 -10.23 -26.92 -2.69
C GLU A 122 -9.99 -28.35 -3.20
N SER A 123 -10.37 -28.62 -4.45
CA SER A 123 -10.13 -29.91 -5.08
C SER A 123 -8.63 -30.14 -5.28
N LEU A 124 -7.92 -29.13 -5.79
CA LEU A 124 -6.47 -29.21 -5.98
C LEU A 124 -5.73 -29.29 -4.64
N GLN A 125 -6.16 -28.58 -3.61
CA GLN A 125 -5.61 -28.67 -2.26
C GLN A 125 -5.67 -30.11 -1.73
N LYS A 126 -6.82 -30.77 -1.86
CA LYS A 126 -7.01 -32.18 -1.45
C LYS A 126 -6.14 -33.12 -2.27
N LYS A 127 -6.15 -32.97 -3.59
CA LYS A 127 -5.37 -33.79 -4.54
C LYS A 127 -3.87 -33.74 -4.29
N LEU A 128 -3.33 -32.56 -3.95
CA LEU A 128 -1.90 -32.38 -3.66
C LEU A 128 -1.55 -32.59 -2.18
N ASN A 129 -2.54 -32.97 -1.35
CA ASN A 129 -2.41 -33.11 0.10
C ASN A 129 -1.72 -31.87 0.71
N LEU A 130 -2.26 -30.70 0.39
CA LEU A 130 -1.77 -29.42 0.89
C LEU A 130 -2.16 -29.25 2.35
N LYS A 131 -1.24 -28.71 3.14
CA LYS A 131 -1.47 -28.42 4.56
C LYS A 131 -2.17 -27.07 4.70
N THR A 132 -3.49 -27.06 4.78
CA THR A 132 -4.31 -25.84 4.71
C THR A 132 -4.92 -25.38 6.04
N ASN A 133 -4.98 -26.25 7.06
CA ASN A 133 -5.57 -25.92 8.37
C ASN A 133 -4.62 -25.12 9.29
N LEU A 134 -3.88 -24.19 8.70
CA LEU A 134 -2.82 -23.42 9.39
C LEU A 134 -3.37 -22.54 10.52
N GLU A 135 -4.57 -21.99 10.34
CA GLU A 135 -5.23 -21.14 11.34
C GLU A 135 -5.57 -21.91 12.62
N SER A 136 -5.87 -23.21 12.51
CA SER A 136 -6.10 -24.07 13.66
C SER A 136 -4.80 -24.50 14.36
N TRP A 137 -3.71 -24.68 13.60
CA TRP A 137 -2.43 -25.12 14.17
C TRP A 137 -1.61 -23.97 14.75
N TYR A 138 -1.84 -22.74 14.27
CA TYR A 138 -1.13 -21.52 14.67
C TYR A 138 -2.12 -20.35 14.82
N PRO A 139 -3.07 -20.41 15.76
CA PRO A 139 -4.09 -19.38 15.95
C PRO A 139 -3.52 -18.00 16.29
N GLU A 140 -2.33 -17.92 16.90
CA GLU A 140 -1.63 -16.68 17.23
C GLU A 140 -1.15 -15.90 16.01
N PHE A 141 -1.07 -16.54 14.84
CA PHE A 141 -0.62 -15.95 13.59
C PHE A 141 -1.77 -15.61 12.63
N TYR A 142 -3.00 -15.88 13.06
CA TYR A 142 -4.20 -15.58 12.31
C TYR A 142 -4.65 -14.13 12.51
N TYR A 143 -4.89 -13.44 11.39
CA TYR A 143 -5.45 -12.10 11.36
C TYR A 143 -6.71 -12.14 10.49
N LYS A 144 -7.74 -11.40 10.90
CA LYS A 144 -9.03 -11.42 10.19
C LYS A 144 -8.92 -10.79 8.81
N GLN A 145 -8.03 -9.81 8.67
CA GLN A 145 -7.77 -9.08 7.44
C GLN A 145 -6.29 -9.21 7.06
N ASP A 146 -5.93 -8.82 5.84
CA ASP A 146 -4.52 -8.80 5.42
C ASP A 146 -3.74 -7.88 6.37
N ALA A 147 -2.64 -8.40 6.92
CA ALA A 147 -1.81 -7.72 7.90
C ALA A 147 -0.35 -7.70 7.39
N LYS A 148 0.44 -6.75 7.86
CA LYS A 148 1.88 -6.66 7.56
C LYS A 148 2.66 -6.09 8.74
N PHE A 149 3.98 -6.24 8.71
CA PHE A 149 4.84 -5.46 9.62
C PHE A 149 4.76 -3.97 9.27
N ALA A 150 4.84 -3.12 10.29
CA ALA A 150 5.04 -1.69 10.11
C ALA A 150 6.37 -1.45 9.39
N SER A 151 6.37 -0.60 8.37
CA SER A 151 7.59 -0.16 7.70
C SER A 151 8.31 0.91 8.53
N PRO A 152 9.59 1.19 8.27
CA PRO A 152 10.30 2.32 8.87
C PRO A 152 9.53 3.66 8.81
N HIS A 153 8.91 4.00 7.67
CA HIS A 153 8.08 5.20 7.56
C HIS A 153 6.87 5.17 8.50
N GLU A 154 6.13 4.05 8.54
CA GLU A 154 4.96 3.91 9.42
C GLU A 154 5.37 3.93 10.91
N LEU A 155 6.49 3.29 11.28
CA LEU A 155 7.05 3.33 12.64
C LEU A 155 7.45 4.76 13.04
N SER A 156 8.05 5.53 12.13
CA SER A 156 8.40 6.93 12.38
C SER A 156 7.16 7.78 12.63
N ILE A 157 6.08 7.58 11.87
CA ILE A 157 4.82 8.28 12.07
C ILE A 157 4.19 7.89 13.40
N LEU A 158 4.11 6.58 13.67
CA LEU A 158 3.56 6.08 14.93
C LEU A 158 4.32 6.65 16.12
N SER A 159 5.64 6.57 16.13
CA SER A 159 6.47 7.08 17.24
C SER A 159 6.20 8.56 17.50
N LYS A 160 6.03 9.37 16.44
CA LYS A 160 5.70 10.79 16.56
C LYS A 160 4.30 11.02 17.14
N LEU A 161 3.31 10.24 16.71
CA LEU A 161 1.91 10.41 17.13
C LEU A 161 1.63 9.83 18.51
N THR A 162 2.36 8.80 18.94
CA THR A 162 2.11 8.06 20.18
C THR A 162 3.14 8.35 21.27
N ASN A 163 4.27 9.00 20.95
CA ASN A 163 5.43 9.14 21.82
C ASN A 163 6.00 7.79 22.33
N ILE A 164 5.78 6.70 21.59
CA ILE A 164 6.31 5.37 21.90
C ILE A 164 7.56 5.12 21.04
N ASP A 165 8.67 4.72 21.67
CA ASP A 165 9.83 4.16 20.96
C ASP A 165 9.63 2.65 20.77
N PHE A 166 9.26 2.25 19.56
CA PHE A 166 9.03 0.84 19.20
C PHE A 166 10.32 0.01 19.08
N LYS A 167 11.52 0.63 19.13
CA LYS A 167 12.82 -0.07 19.08
C LYS A 167 12.90 -1.12 17.96
N ASP A 168 13.32 -2.35 18.30
CA ASP A 168 13.37 -3.52 17.43
C ASP A 168 12.15 -4.46 17.60
N ASN A 169 11.10 -3.97 18.26
CA ASN A 169 9.90 -4.75 18.54
C ASN A 169 8.98 -4.86 17.32
N VAL A 170 8.23 -5.95 17.27
CA VAL A 170 7.28 -6.21 16.19
C VAL A 170 6.05 -5.31 16.34
N VAL A 171 5.76 -4.54 15.30
CA VAL A 171 4.49 -3.82 15.16
C VAL A 171 3.79 -4.37 13.92
N ILE A 172 2.56 -4.84 14.12
CA ILE A 172 1.74 -5.42 13.06
C ILE A 172 0.60 -4.45 12.75
N LEU A 173 0.40 -4.20 11.46
CA LEU A 173 -0.64 -3.34 10.96
C LEU A 173 -1.67 -4.17 10.21
N GLU A 174 -2.84 -4.34 10.81
CA GLU A 174 -3.97 -5.08 10.22
C GLU A 174 -4.87 -4.11 9.45
N ARG A 175 -5.19 -4.43 8.19
CA ARG A 175 -5.99 -3.57 7.31
C ARG A 175 -7.43 -3.43 7.81
N LEU A 176 -7.90 -2.18 7.88
CA LEU A 176 -9.31 -1.85 8.15
C LEU A 176 -9.95 -1.22 6.90
N SER A 177 -11.29 -1.18 6.89
CA SER A 177 -12.02 -0.38 5.91
C SER A 177 -11.95 1.10 6.27
N GLY A 178 -11.69 1.96 5.28
CA GLY A 178 -11.53 3.41 5.44
C GLY A 178 -11.70 4.14 4.11
N MET A 179 -11.63 5.47 4.14
CA MET A 179 -11.61 6.29 2.92
C MET A 179 -10.28 6.15 2.16
N ASP A 180 -9.19 6.00 2.92
CA ASP A 180 -7.83 5.80 2.40
C ASP A 180 -7.04 4.81 3.28
N TYR A 181 -5.81 5.15 3.66
CA TYR A 181 -5.02 4.36 4.61
C TYR A 181 -5.69 4.30 5.98
N ARG A 182 -5.95 3.08 6.47
CA ARG A 182 -6.49 2.84 7.81
C ARG A 182 -6.13 1.45 8.30
N LYS A 183 -5.39 1.37 9.41
CA LYS A 183 -4.91 0.10 9.96
C LYS A 183 -4.98 0.07 11.47
N ARG A 184 -5.35 -1.08 12.00
CA ARG A 184 -5.22 -1.37 13.43
C ARG A 184 -3.74 -1.59 13.75
N VAL A 185 -3.26 -0.91 14.78
CA VAL A 185 -1.89 -1.03 15.28
C VAL A 185 -1.86 -2.08 16.37
N ILE A 186 -1.18 -3.18 16.10
CA ILE A 186 -0.97 -4.28 17.03
C ILE A 186 0.49 -4.25 17.48
N TYR A 187 0.71 -4.12 18.78
CA TYR A 187 2.03 -4.11 19.40
C TYR A 187 2.05 -5.19 20.48
N GLY A 188 2.95 -6.16 20.35
CA GLY A 188 2.84 -7.43 21.08
C GLY A 188 1.50 -8.12 20.75
N LYS A 189 0.69 -8.42 21.77
CA LYS A 189 -0.67 -8.99 21.62
C LYS A 189 -1.79 -7.96 21.80
N LYS A 190 -1.45 -6.67 21.80
CA LYS A 190 -2.33 -5.56 22.19
C LYS A 190 -2.60 -4.63 21.02
N GLN A 191 -3.82 -4.13 20.94
CA GLN A 191 -4.35 -3.23 19.94
C GLN A 191 -4.29 -1.79 20.44
N LEU A 192 -3.14 -1.14 20.27
CA LEU A 192 -2.92 0.22 20.76
C LEU A 192 -3.92 1.23 20.19
N GLY A 193 -4.32 1.08 18.93
CA GLY A 193 -5.21 2.02 18.29
C GLY A 193 -5.32 1.80 16.79
N ILE A 194 -5.69 2.86 16.08
CA ILE A 194 -5.83 2.90 14.63
C ILE A 194 -4.93 4.00 14.08
N LEU A 195 -4.05 3.64 13.16
CA LEU A 195 -3.31 4.59 12.33
C LEU A 195 -4.10 4.84 11.05
N GLU A 196 -4.40 6.09 10.75
CA GLU A 196 -5.13 6.48 9.55
C GLU A 196 -4.57 7.74 8.90
N TYR A 197 -4.81 7.88 7.61
CA TYR A 197 -4.50 9.09 6.86
C TYR A 197 -5.81 9.85 6.61
N ASP A 198 -5.94 11.00 7.27
CA ASP A 198 -7.11 11.86 7.17
C ASP A 198 -7.08 12.61 5.84
N LEU A 199 -8.09 12.39 4.99
CA LEU A 199 -8.19 13.07 3.71
C LEU A 199 -8.69 14.51 3.82
N LYS A 200 -9.37 14.88 4.91
CA LYS A 200 -9.80 16.26 5.15
C LYS A 200 -8.60 17.10 5.53
N GLU A 201 -7.77 16.62 6.46
CA GLU A 201 -6.59 17.36 6.94
C GLU A 201 -5.30 17.05 6.17
N LEU A 202 -5.33 16.06 5.26
CA LEU A 202 -4.17 15.55 4.52
C LEU A 202 -2.99 15.16 5.44
N SER A 203 -3.30 14.60 6.59
CA SER A 203 -2.34 14.31 7.66
C SER A 203 -2.55 12.93 8.28
N TRP A 204 -1.48 12.41 8.89
CA TRP A 204 -1.55 11.16 9.64
C TRP A 204 -2.15 11.39 11.03
N GLN A 205 -3.08 10.52 11.42
CA GLN A 205 -3.72 10.52 12.74
C GLN A 205 -3.60 9.14 13.40
N PHE A 206 -3.50 9.15 14.73
CA PHE A 206 -3.57 7.95 15.55
C PHE A 206 -4.76 8.08 16.49
N VAL A 207 -5.72 7.17 16.35
CA VAL A 207 -6.88 7.09 17.23
C VAL A 207 -6.59 6.01 18.27
N PRO A 208 -6.34 6.37 19.54
CA PRO A 208 -5.97 5.41 20.57
C PRO A 208 -7.15 4.52 20.97
N ASN A 209 -6.83 3.35 21.50
CA ASN A 209 -7.74 2.45 22.21
C ASN A 209 -7.36 2.41 23.70
N PRO A 210 -8.19 1.80 24.57
CA PRO A 210 -7.84 1.62 25.98
C PRO A 210 -6.45 1.01 26.22
N GLU A 211 -6.02 0.08 25.38
CA GLU A 211 -4.73 -0.62 25.55
C GLU A 211 -3.51 0.28 25.32
N TYR A 212 -3.65 1.40 24.60
CA TYR A 212 -2.60 2.42 24.51
C TYR A 212 -2.37 3.12 25.85
N TYR A 213 -3.43 3.55 26.52
CA TYR A 213 -3.34 4.17 27.84
C TYR A 213 -2.87 3.18 28.92
N MET A 214 -3.24 1.89 28.79
CA MET A 214 -2.66 0.81 29.60
C MET A 214 -1.14 0.71 29.40
N TYR A 215 -0.68 0.68 28.15
CA TYR A 215 0.74 0.56 27.83
C TYR A 215 1.56 1.73 28.40
N LEU A 216 1.06 2.96 28.25
CA LEU A 216 1.70 4.14 28.79
C LEU A 216 1.57 4.27 30.32
N ASN A 217 0.67 3.49 30.93
CA ASN A 217 0.22 3.66 32.31
C ASN A 217 -0.09 5.14 32.63
N LYS A 218 -0.75 5.81 31.69
CA LYS A 218 -1.06 7.24 31.75
C LYS A 218 -2.52 7.47 31.42
N TYR A 219 -3.22 8.18 32.30
CA TYR A 219 -4.63 8.50 32.19
C TYR A 219 -4.83 9.98 32.45
N ASP A 220 -5.75 10.59 31.72
CA ASP A 220 -6.03 12.02 31.82
C ASP A 220 -7.09 12.29 32.90
N ILE A 221 -8.04 11.36 33.08
CA ILE A 221 -9.08 11.43 34.13
C ILE A 221 -9.35 10.06 34.77
N GLU A 222 -9.87 10.07 36.00
CA GLU A 222 -10.27 8.88 36.75
C GLU A 222 -11.75 8.92 37.18
N LEU A 223 -12.45 7.81 36.95
CA LEU A 223 -13.85 7.60 37.29
C LEU A 223 -14.00 6.67 38.50
N LYS A 224 -15.02 6.95 39.33
CA LYS A 224 -15.49 6.07 40.40
C LYS A 224 -15.87 4.71 39.81
N PRO A 225 -15.51 3.59 40.48
CA PRO A 225 -15.96 2.27 40.06
C PRO A 225 -17.49 2.21 39.94
N SER A 226 -17.98 1.70 38.82
CA SER A 226 -19.42 1.62 38.56
C SER A 226 -19.83 0.23 38.10
N LYS A 227 -21.00 -0.23 38.57
CA LYS A 227 -21.67 -1.42 38.02
C LYS A 227 -22.41 -1.11 36.72
N MET A 228 -22.56 0.16 36.36
CA MET A 228 -23.21 0.58 35.12
C MET A 228 -22.30 0.38 33.92
N ARG A 229 -22.90 0.03 32.78
CA ARG A 229 -22.19 0.01 31.50
C ARG A 229 -22.00 1.44 30.99
N LEU A 230 -20.80 1.99 31.19
CA LEU A 230 -20.45 3.36 30.77
C LEU A 230 -19.96 3.45 29.32
N LYS A 231 -19.60 2.34 28.67
CA LYS A 231 -19.21 2.35 27.24
C LYS A 231 -20.33 2.95 26.38
N GLY A 232 -20.00 4.03 25.66
CA GLY A 232 -20.88 4.81 24.80
C GLY A 232 -21.62 5.96 25.50
N LYS A 233 -21.42 6.16 26.81
CA LYS A 233 -22.06 7.22 27.59
C LYS A 233 -21.19 8.48 27.65
N TRP A 234 -21.85 9.61 27.88
CA TRP A 234 -21.19 10.86 28.25
C TRP A 234 -20.74 10.76 29.70
N ILE A 235 -19.50 11.15 29.97
CA ILE A 235 -18.96 11.25 31.32
C ILE A 235 -19.63 12.46 31.97
N LYS A 236 -20.14 12.26 33.17
CA LYS A 236 -20.66 13.32 34.03
C LYS A 236 -19.68 13.55 35.16
N GLU A 237 -19.67 14.77 35.68
CA GLU A 237 -18.84 15.13 36.82
C GLU A 237 -19.07 14.23 38.04
N GLU A 238 -20.34 13.81 38.28
CA GLU A 238 -20.71 12.89 39.36
C GLU A 238 -20.01 11.51 39.27
N TYR A 239 -19.48 11.14 38.10
CA TYR A 239 -18.74 9.90 37.89
C TYR A 239 -17.25 10.01 38.22
N LEU A 240 -16.71 11.23 38.34
CA LEU A 240 -15.29 11.42 38.62
C LEU A 240 -14.96 11.03 40.06
N VAL A 241 -13.75 10.52 40.27
CA VAL A 241 -13.20 10.45 41.63
C VAL A 241 -13.04 11.87 42.16
N GLU A 242 -13.51 12.10 43.39
CA GLU A 242 -13.43 13.40 44.08
C GLU A 242 -11.99 13.66 44.52
N ASP A 243 -11.21 14.17 43.57
CA ASP A 243 -9.82 14.56 43.71
C ASP A 243 -9.63 15.88 42.96
N GLU A 244 -8.95 16.85 43.59
CA GLU A 244 -8.85 18.22 43.08
C GLU A 244 -8.12 18.27 41.73
N ASP A 245 -7.04 17.51 41.58
CA ASP A 245 -6.26 17.45 40.34
C ASP A 245 -7.07 16.77 39.23
N ASN A 246 -7.80 15.70 39.54
CA ASN A 246 -8.67 15.01 38.59
C ASN A 246 -9.82 15.90 38.09
N LEU A 247 -10.49 16.63 39.00
CA LEU A 247 -11.55 17.57 38.64
C LEU A 247 -11.01 18.73 37.80
N LYS A 248 -9.83 19.26 38.15
CA LYS A 248 -9.14 20.29 37.37
C LYS A 248 -8.76 19.79 35.98
N ALA A 249 -8.24 18.57 35.86
CA ALA A 249 -7.92 17.95 34.58
C ALA A 249 -9.17 17.80 33.70
N TYR A 250 -10.25 17.25 34.25
CA TYR A 250 -11.54 17.15 33.57
C TYR A 250 -12.03 18.52 33.08
N ASN A 251 -12.07 19.51 33.96
CA ASN A 251 -12.52 20.87 33.65
C ASN A 251 -11.65 21.55 32.58
N THR A 252 -10.34 21.30 32.59
CA THR A 252 -9.43 21.81 31.56
C THR A 252 -9.75 21.21 30.19
N ILE A 253 -10.06 19.91 30.15
CA ILE A 253 -10.40 19.20 28.91
C ILE A 253 -11.74 19.69 28.33
N VAL A 254 -12.78 19.79 29.16
CA VAL A 254 -14.13 20.15 28.66
C VAL A 254 -14.31 21.64 28.40
N ASN A 255 -13.52 22.50 29.03
CA ASN A 255 -13.57 23.95 28.81
C ASN A 255 -12.45 24.46 27.89
N ALA A 256 -11.77 23.57 27.17
CA ALA A 256 -10.74 23.97 26.20
C ALA A 256 -11.37 24.88 25.12
N PRO A 257 -10.73 26.02 24.76
CA PRO A 257 -11.30 26.95 23.79
C PRO A 257 -11.51 26.29 22.42
N GLU A 258 -12.70 26.45 21.83
CA GLU A 258 -13.01 25.88 20.51
C GLU A 258 -12.06 26.36 19.39
N ASN A 259 -11.43 27.52 19.57
CA ASN A 259 -10.53 28.14 18.59
C ASN A 259 -9.05 27.80 18.79
N ASP A 260 -8.70 27.07 19.86
CA ASP A 260 -7.32 26.67 20.15
C ASP A 260 -7.16 25.16 19.95
N LEU A 261 -6.77 24.78 18.74
CA LEU A 261 -6.57 23.39 18.34
C LEU A 261 -5.42 22.72 19.10
N ASP A 262 -4.43 23.50 19.55
CA ASP A 262 -3.29 22.98 20.32
C ASP A 262 -3.67 22.72 21.78
N ALA A 263 -4.67 23.45 22.31
CA ALA A 263 -5.23 23.22 23.64
C ALA A 263 -6.31 22.12 23.70
N GLN A 264 -6.87 21.70 22.56
CA GLN A 264 -7.93 20.70 22.51
C GLN A 264 -7.39 19.27 22.62
N ILE A 265 -7.57 18.66 23.79
CA ILE A 265 -7.39 17.23 23.97
C ILE A 265 -8.56 16.50 23.30
N LYS A 266 -8.33 15.95 22.10
CA LYS A 266 -9.35 15.18 21.35
C LYS A 266 -9.60 13.81 21.96
N ASP A 267 -8.54 13.11 22.35
CA ASP A 267 -8.56 11.73 22.82
C ASP A 267 -8.10 11.66 24.28
N VAL A 268 -8.98 11.17 25.15
CA VAL A 268 -8.84 11.21 26.60
C VAL A 268 -8.65 9.81 27.17
N GLY A 269 -7.56 9.58 27.90
CA GLY A 269 -7.32 8.36 28.67
C GLY A 269 -8.15 8.37 29.95
N VAL A 270 -8.93 7.31 30.16
CA VAL A 270 -9.84 7.19 31.30
C VAL A 270 -9.43 6.00 32.16
N LYS A 271 -9.26 6.19 33.47
CA LYS A 271 -9.10 5.10 34.42
C LYS A 271 -10.41 4.88 35.19
N MET A 272 -10.78 3.62 35.44
CA MET A 272 -11.94 3.31 36.27
C MET A 272 -11.71 2.00 37.03
N GLY A 273 -11.20 2.08 38.26
CA GLY A 273 -10.77 0.90 39.02
C GLY A 273 -9.76 0.07 38.21
N ASN A 274 -10.07 -1.19 37.95
CA ASN A 274 -9.22 -2.11 37.17
C ASN A 274 -9.47 -2.05 35.65
N PHE A 275 -9.98 -0.93 35.15
CA PHE A 275 -10.25 -0.72 33.74
C PHE A 275 -9.54 0.53 33.22
N ALA A 276 -9.05 0.44 31.99
CA ALA A 276 -8.65 1.59 31.19
C ALA A 276 -9.71 1.85 30.12
N GLY A 277 -9.84 3.09 29.72
CA GLY A 277 -10.82 3.56 28.76
C GLY A 277 -10.24 4.61 27.83
N HIS A 278 -10.94 4.77 26.72
CA HIS A 278 -10.69 5.82 25.74
C HIS A 278 -11.96 6.67 25.62
N GLY A 279 -11.84 7.94 25.96
CA GLY A 279 -12.84 8.98 25.78
C GLY A 279 -12.50 9.86 24.58
N VAL A 280 -13.52 10.48 24.01
CA VAL A 280 -13.35 11.48 22.95
C VAL A 280 -14.14 12.72 23.32
N THR A 281 -13.50 13.89 23.23
CA THR A 281 -14.15 15.18 23.45
C THR A 281 -15.06 15.55 22.29
N SER A 282 -16.13 16.27 22.60
CA SER A 282 -17.08 16.79 21.62
C SER A 282 -17.79 17.99 22.25
N GLY A 283 -17.28 19.19 21.98
CA GLY A 283 -17.68 20.39 22.71
C GLY A 283 -17.30 20.27 24.18
N ASP A 284 -18.24 20.59 25.06
CA ASP A 284 -18.09 20.65 26.52
C ASP A 284 -18.18 19.28 27.23
N ARG A 285 -18.04 18.17 26.50
CA ARG A 285 -18.30 16.82 27.03
C ARG A 285 -17.33 15.78 26.53
N ILE A 286 -17.10 14.77 27.37
CA ILE A 286 -16.30 13.60 27.03
C ILE A 286 -17.21 12.39 26.86
N LYS A 287 -17.16 11.73 25.71
CA LYS A 287 -17.86 10.46 25.46
C LYS A 287 -16.91 9.29 25.63
N LEU A 288 -17.19 8.40 26.58
CA LEU A 288 -16.42 7.18 26.77
C LEU A 288 -16.68 6.20 25.60
N LYS A 289 -15.75 6.06 24.66
CA LYS A 289 -15.89 5.23 23.46
C LYS A 289 -15.67 3.76 23.75
N ASP A 290 -14.67 3.46 24.55
CA ASP A 290 -14.34 2.08 24.92
C ASP A 290 -13.76 1.98 26.33
N LEU A 291 -13.83 0.77 26.87
CA LEU A 291 -13.35 0.41 28.20
C LEU A 291 -12.89 -1.05 28.17
N SER A 292 -11.71 -1.34 28.69
CA SER A 292 -11.12 -2.67 28.73
C SER A 292 -10.47 -2.93 30.08
N LYS A 293 -10.48 -4.19 30.52
CA LYS A 293 -9.86 -4.58 31.80
C LYS A 293 -8.34 -4.44 31.69
N ILE A 294 -7.72 -3.80 32.67
CA ILE A 294 -6.27 -3.68 32.76
C ILE A 294 -5.66 -5.08 32.81
N SER A 295 -4.62 -5.27 32.00
CA SER A 295 -3.92 -6.54 31.86
C SER A 295 -2.47 -6.27 31.46
N ASP A 296 -1.63 -7.26 31.67
CA ASP A 296 -0.20 -7.16 31.38
C ASP A 296 0.05 -6.94 29.89
N PHE A 297 1.18 -6.28 29.62
CA PHE A 297 1.66 -5.96 28.29
C PHE A 297 2.99 -6.68 28.06
N GLU A 298 3.07 -7.47 26.99
CA GLU A 298 4.29 -8.15 26.58
C GLU A 298 4.77 -7.57 25.25
N GLU A 299 5.97 -7.01 25.26
CA GLU A 299 6.68 -6.64 24.03
C GLU A 299 7.34 -7.89 23.42
N GLU A 300 7.44 -7.92 22.11
CA GLU A 300 8.09 -9.01 21.39
C GLU A 300 9.01 -8.43 20.31
N LYS A 301 10.25 -8.89 20.27
CA LYS A 301 11.22 -8.50 19.23
C LYS A 301 10.80 -9.05 17.88
N LEU A 302 11.01 -8.28 16.80
CA LEU A 302 10.74 -8.75 15.45
C LEU A 302 11.48 -10.06 15.14
N SER A 303 12.74 -10.20 15.57
CA SER A 303 13.51 -11.43 15.38
C SER A 303 12.90 -12.65 16.05
N GLU A 304 12.31 -12.48 17.23
CA GLU A 304 11.66 -13.56 17.98
C GLU A 304 10.34 -13.96 17.32
N TYR A 305 9.54 -12.98 16.91
CA TYR A 305 8.31 -13.21 16.16
C TYR A 305 8.57 -13.99 14.86
N LEU A 306 9.58 -13.57 14.09
CA LEU A 306 9.97 -14.25 12.83
C LEU A 306 10.41 -15.69 13.08
N GLU A 307 11.10 -15.97 14.18
CA GLU A 307 11.53 -17.32 14.50
C GLU A 307 10.36 -18.22 14.89
N LYS A 308 9.42 -17.71 15.70
CA LYS A 308 8.18 -18.45 16.02
C LYS A 308 7.32 -18.72 14.79
N ARG A 309 7.24 -17.77 13.84
CA ARG A 309 6.46 -17.90 12.59
C ARG A 309 7.15 -18.75 11.51
N SER A 310 8.37 -19.23 11.75
CA SER A 310 9.17 -19.92 10.74
C SER A 310 8.54 -21.20 10.20
N LYS A 311 8.07 -22.09 11.09
CA LYS A 311 7.43 -23.36 10.72
C LYS A 311 6.15 -23.13 9.92
N TYR A 312 5.39 -22.10 10.27
CA TYR A 312 4.18 -21.69 9.57
C TYR A 312 4.50 -21.35 8.10
N VAL A 313 5.48 -20.47 7.88
CA VAL A 313 5.86 -20.02 6.53
C VAL A 313 6.51 -21.14 5.72
N GLU A 314 7.25 -22.05 6.36
CA GLU A 314 7.81 -23.21 5.69
C GLU A 314 6.72 -24.17 5.16
N ILE A 315 5.61 -24.33 5.88
CA ILE A 315 4.46 -25.10 5.37
C ILE A 315 3.88 -24.44 4.12
N LEU A 316 3.72 -23.11 4.14
CA LEU A 316 3.22 -22.36 2.98
C LEU A 316 4.17 -22.48 1.78
N LYS A 317 5.48 -22.36 2.00
CA LYS A 317 6.52 -22.60 0.99
C LYS A 317 6.32 -23.96 0.33
N ASN A 318 6.23 -25.02 1.14
CA ASN A 318 6.07 -26.39 0.65
C ASN A 318 4.77 -26.59 -0.12
N ASN A 319 3.67 -25.98 0.30
CA ASN A 319 2.42 -25.99 -0.46
C ASN A 319 2.59 -25.32 -1.85
N SER A 320 3.21 -24.13 -1.89
CA SER A 320 3.49 -23.42 -3.13
C SER A 320 4.38 -24.21 -4.08
N LEU A 321 5.41 -24.89 -3.58
CA LEU A 321 6.27 -25.75 -4.40
C LEU A 321 5.51 -26.95 -4.99
N LYS A 322 4.58 -27.55 -4.23
CA LYS A 322 3.70 -28.63 -4.75
C LYS A 322 2.79 -28.12 -5.86
N ILE A 323 2.18 -26.94 -5.68
CA ILE A 323 1.33 -26.30 -6.70
C ILE A 323 2.15 -26.01 -7.96
N LEU A 324 3.33 -25.40 -7.81
CA LEU A 324 4.23 -25.10 -8.92
C LEU A 324 4.62 -26.35 -9.71
N LYS A 325 5.09 -27.40 -9.03
CA LYS A 325 5.46 -28.68 -9.67
C LYS A 325 4.27 -29.26 -10.45
N HIS A 326 3.10 -29.31 -9.82
CA HIS A 326 1.88 -29.79 -10.47
C HIS A 326 1.52 -28.99 -11.73
N MET A 327 1.48 -27.66 -11.63
CA MET A 327 1.09 -26.79 -12.74
C MET A 327 2.13 -26.84 -13.88
N ILE A 328 3.41 -26.78 -13.54
CA ILE A 328 4.50 -26.86 -14.52
C ILE A 328 4.43 -28.19 -15.27
N GLU A 329 4.28 -29.32 -14.59
CA GLU A 329 4.16 -30.63 -15.24
C GLU A 329 2.89 -30.74 -16.11
N LYS A 330 1.74 -30.31 -15.58
CA LYS A 330 0.45 -30.30 -16.29
C LYS A 330 0.54 -29.54 -17.61
N TYR A 331 1.16 -28.36 -17.60
CA TYR A 331 1.22 -27.49 -18.78
C TYR A 331 2.39 -27.81 -19.72
N LYS A 332 3.51 -28.34 -19.22
CA LYS A 332 4.56 -28.95 -20.07
C LYS A 332 4.00 -30.08 -20.92
N LYS A 333 3.21 -30.99 -20.34
CA LYS A 333 2.55 -32.10 -21.07
C LYS A 333 1.59 -31.60 -22.15
N LYS A 334 1.02 -30.40 -21.99
CA LYS A 334 0.15 -29.74 -22.97
C LYS A 334 0.94 -28.91 -24.01
N GLY A 335 2.27 -28.90 -23.97
CA GLY A 335 3.12 -28.15 -24.90
C GLY A 335 3.11 -26.63 -24.68
N TYR A 336 2.77 -26.16 -23.48
CA TYR A 336 2.81 -24.73 -23.14
C TYR A 336 4.25 -24.29 -22.86
N VAL A 337 4.56 -23.06 -23.23
CA VAL A 337 5.74 -22.36 -22.70
C VAL A 337 5.42 -21.87 -21.29
N ILE A 338 6.41 -21.86 -20.41
CA ILE A 338 6.24 -21.46 -19.01
C ILE A 338 7.13 -20.27 -18.73
N ASN A 339 6.55 -19.22 -18.16
CA ASN A 339 7.29 -18.05 -17.69
C ASN A 339 6.77 -17.57 -16.33
N ALA A 340 7.49 -16.65 -15.70
CA ALA A 340 7.07 -15.93 -14.51
C ALA A 340 6.91 -14.44 -14.80
N SER A 341 5.90 -13.81 -14.21
CA SER A 341 5.70 -12.36 -14.26
C SER A 341 6.35 -11.68 -13.07
N PHE A 342 7.20 -10.68 -13.31
CA PHE A 342 7.93 -9.95 -12.27
C PHE A 342 7.69 -8.45 -12.35
N SER A 343 7.04 -7.90 -11.32
CA SER A 343 6.66 -6.48 -11.26
C SER A 343 7.60 -5.63 -10.39
N GLY A 344 8.63 -6.20 -9.79
CA GLY A 344 9.46 -5.51 -8.80
C GLY A 344 8.79 -5.31 -7.43
N GLY A 345 7.70 -6.03 -7.14
CA GLY A 345 7.01 -6.00 -5.85
C GLY A 345 7.41 -7.18 -4.95
N LYS A 346 7.06 -7.11 -3.66
CA LYS A 346 7.33 -8.16 -2.66
C LYS A 346 6.76 -9.52 -3.09
N ASP A 347 5.52 -9.53 -3.58
CA ASP A 347 4.77 -10.75 -3.89
C ASP A 347 5.35 -11.44 -5.15
N SER A 348 5.66 -10.66 -6.19
CA SER A 348 6.30 -11.19 -7.41
C SER A 348 7.75 -11.62 -7.18
N SER A 349 8.46 -11.01 -6.22
CA SER A 349 9.79 -11.44 -5.81
C SER A 349 9.77 -12.85 -5.21
N VAL A 350 8.86 -13.10 -4.25
CA VAL A 350 8.71 -14.44 -3.65
C VAL A 350 8.23 -15.46 -4.69
N SER A 351 7.18 -15.13 -5.46
CA SER A 351 6.64 -16.04 -6.47
C SER A 351 7.68 -16.45 -7.52
N THR A 352 8.50 -15.50 -7.99
CA THR A 352 9.56 -15.75 -8.97
C THR A 352 10.68 -16.64 -8.40
N LEU A 353 11.10 -16.42 -7.16
CA LEU A 353 12.12 -17.26 -6.53
C LEU A 353 11.64 -18.69 -6.29
N LEU A 354 10.39 -18.88 -5.85
CA LEU A 354 9.79 -20.20 -5.73
C LEU A 354 9.66 -20.89 -7.09
N ALA A 355 9.31 -20.14 -8.15
CA ALA A 355 9.27 -20.66 -9.51
C ALA A 355 10.66 -21.11 -9.99
N LYS A 356 11.70 -20.30 -9.74
CA LYS A 356 13.10 -20.63 -10.07
C LYS A 356 13.59 -21.86 -9.31
N GLU A 357 13.17 -22.05 -8.06
CA GLU A 357 13.50 -23.27 -7.28
C GLU A 357 12.97 -24.55 -7.97
N VAL A 358 11.82 -24.47 -8.64
CA VAL A 358 11.23 -25.61 -9.36
C VAL A 358 11.72 -25.71 -10.82
N MET A 359 12.03 -24.57 -11.44
CA MET A 359 12.51 -24.46 -12.82
C MET A 359 13.65 -23.44 -12.88
N PRO A 360 14.93 -23.86 -12.72
CA PRO A 360 16.08 -22.95 -12.61
C PRO A 360 16.25 -21.97 -13.77
N ASP A 361 15.93 -22.40 -14.99
CA ASP A 361 16.06 -21.62 -16.23
C ASP A 361 14.75 -20.95 -16.65
N ILE A 362 13.80 -20.78 -15.72
CA ILE A 362 12.51 -20.18 -16.04
C ILE A 362 12.69 -18.78 -16.65
N GLU A 363 11.99 -18.54 -17.75
CA GLU A 363 11.94 -17.21 -18.35
C GLU A 363 11.10 -16.27 -17.46
N VAL A 364 11.61 -15.09 -17.21
CA VAL A 364 10.95 -14.06 -16.41
C VAL A 364 10.62 -12.88 -17.30
N VAL A 365 9.40 -12.34 -17.17
CA VAL A 365 8.94 -11.20 -17.95
C VAL A 365 8.58 -10.07 -16.99
N SER A 366 9.21 -8.93 -17.17
CA SER A 366 8.84 -7.66 -16.53
C SER A 366 8.28 -6.70 -17.57
N ILE A 367 7.42 -5.78 -17.16
CA ILE A 367 6.87 -4.75 -18.04
C ILE A 367 7.24 -3.40 -17.44
N ASP A 368 7.93 -2.58 -18.21
CA ASP A 368 8.18 -1.18 -17.90
C ASP A 368 7.09 -0.34 -18.58
N THR A 369 6.23 0.27 -17.78
CA THR A 369 5.14 1.11 -18.31
C THR A 369 5.58 2.54 -18.65
N GLY A 370 6.84 2.89 -18.43
CA GLY A 370 7.32 4.28 -18.46
C GLY A 370 6.85 5.13 -17.27
N LEU A 371 6.12 4.52 -16.32
CA LEU A 371 5.53 5.18 -15.16
C LEU A 371 6.01 4.62 -13.82
N GLU A 372 6.99 3.73 -13.85
CA GLU A 372 7.54 3.16 -12.62
C GLU A 372 8.50 4.13 -11.94
N TYR A 373 8.68 3.97 -10.63
CA TYR A 373 9.66 4.74 -9.89
C TYR A 373 11.09 4.32 -10.29
N PRO A 374 12.07 5.24 -10.31
CA PRO A 374 13.49 4.93 -10.53
C PRO A 374 13.99 3.81 -9.63
N GLU A 375 13.60 3.82 -8.36
CA GLU A 375 13.90 2.80 -7.35
C GLU A 375 13.38 1.42 -7.75
N THR A 376 12.21 1.38 -8.39
CA THR A 376 11.60 0.13 -8.87
C THR A 376 12.38 -0.43 -10.05
N ILE A 377 12.76 0.42 -11.01
CA ILE A 377 13.58 0.01 -12.15
C ILE A 377 14.96 -0.46 -11.69
N GLU A 378 15.58 0.27 -10.76
CA GLU A 378 16.87 -0.13 -10.18
C GLU A 378 16.76 -1.44 -9.39
N TYR A 379 15.71 -1.59 -8.58
CA TYR A 379 15.42 -2.83 -7.86
C TYR A 379 15.27 -4.02 -8.82
N ILE A 380 14.47 -3.88 -9.88
CA ILE A 380 14.26 -4.96 -10.86
C ILE A 380 15.59 -5.42 -11.47
N LYS A 381 16.43 -4.48 -11.90
CA LYS A 381 17.76 -4.76 -12.48
C LYS A 381 18.68 -5.47 -11.47
N LYS A 382 18.75 -4.97 -10.23
CA LYS A 382 19.58 -5.56 -9.18
C LYS A 382 19.09 -6.94 -8.77
N PHE A 383 17.78 -7.13 -8.66
CA PHE A 383 17.16 -8.41 -8.31
C PHE A 383 17.42 -9.45 -9.39
N SER A 384 17.20 -9.10 -10.66
CA SER A 384 17.50 -9.94 -11.81
C SER A 384 18.96 -10.40 -11.81
N LYS A 385 19.90 -9.47 -11.61
CA LYS A 385 21.34 -9.77 -11.53
C LYS A 385 21.70 -10.65 -10.32
N LYS A 386 21.15 -10.36 -9.13
CA LYS A 386 21.47 -11.11 -7.90
C LYS A 386 21.08 -12.58 -8.01
N TYR A 387 19.95 -12.86 -8.64
CA TYR A 387 19.38 -14.20 -8.73
C TYR A 387 19.57 -14.87 -10.09
N ASP A 388 20.37 -14.26 -10.98
CA ASP A 388 20.64 -14.75 -12.33
C ASP A 388 19.34 -15.15 -13.06
N LEU A 389 18.44 -14.17 -13.17
CA LEU A 389 17.14 -14.37 -13.81
C LEU A 389 17.27 -14.19 -15.33
N ASN A 390 16.73 -15.15 -16.08
CA ASN A 390 16.52 -15.01 -17.52
C ASN A 390 15.35 -14.05 -17.78
N MET A 391 15.59 -12.75 -17.60
CA MET A 391 14.55 -11.73 -17.55
C MET A 391 14.55 -10.83 -18.79
N ASP A 392 13.40 -10.76 -19.43
CA ASP A 392 13.11 -9.75 -20.44
C ASP A 392 12.26 -8.62 -19.85
N ILE A 393 12.62 -7.38 -20.21
CA ILE A 393 11.85 -6.17 -19.86
C ILE A 393 11.12 -5.71 -21.12
N VAL A 394 9.80 -5.77 -21.06
CA VAL A 394 8.89 -5.36 -22.14
C VAL A 394 8.60 -3.88 -21.99
N ASP A 395 8.86 -3.11 -23.04
CA ASP A 395 8.51 -1.69 -23.11
C ASP A 395 7.01 -1.50 -23.35
N GLY A 396 6.36 -0.75 -22.46
CA GLY A 396 4.96 -0.37 -22.50
C GLY A 396 4.73 1.14 -22.34
N ASP A 397 5.74 1.98 -22.61
CA ASP A 397 5.68 3.44 -22.46
C ASP A 397 4.82 4.13 -23.53
N ASN A 398 3.50 3.89 -23.48
CA ASN A 398 2.51 4.50 -24.35
C ASN A 398 1.62 5.53 -23.62
N PHE A 399 1.85 5.74 -22.32
CA PHE A 399 0.88 6.44 -21.46
C PHE A 399 0.62 7.89 -21.90
N TRP A 400 1.68 8.65 -22.15
CA TRP A 400 1.58 10.08 -22.44
C TRP A 400 1.00 10.38 -23.82
N GLU A 401 1.06 9.44 -24.74
CA GLU A 401 0.37 9.55 -26.03
C GLU A 401 -1.11 9.19 -25.89
N ASP A 402 -1.42 8.08 -25.23
CA ASP A 402 -2.77 7.57 -25.11
C ASP A 402 -3.66 8.40 -24.18
N ILE A 403 -3.08 9.14 -23.22
CA ILE A 403 -3.84 10.04 -22.35
C ILE A 403 -4.52 11.17 -23.14
N LEU A 404 -3.97 11.57 -24.28
CA LEU A 404 -4.57 12.60 -25.15
C LEU A 404 -5.91 12.14 -25.75
N ARG A 405 -6.06 10.84 -25.94
CA ARG A 405 -7.27 10.23 -26.51
C ARG A 405 -8.25 9.76 -25.45
N ASN A 406 -7.72 9.21 -24.36
CA ASN A 406 -8.53 8.54 -23.33
C ASN A 406 -8.82 9.40 -22.09
N GLY A 407 -8.11 10.53 -21.92
CA GLY A 407 -8.22 11.36 -20.73
C GLY A 407 -7.56 10.73 -19.49
N VAL A 408 -7.79 11.36 -18.34
CA VAL A 408 -7.23 10.92 -17.04
C VAL A 408 -7.71 9.49 -16.72
N PRO A 409 -6.82 8.53 -16.44
CA PRO A 409 -7.23 7.20 -16.00
C PRO A 409 -7.87 7.30 -14.61
N THR A 410 -8.99 6.61 -14.40
CA THR A 410 -9.72 6.57 -13.14
C THR A 410 -9.79 5.15 -12.60
N LYS A 411 -10.31 4.97 -11.37
CA LYS A 411 -10.60 3.64 -10.80
C LYS A 411 -11.64 2.89 -11.63
N ASP A 412 -12.54 3.63 -12.27
CA ASP A 412 -13.63 3.13 -13.10
C ASP A 412 -13.15 2.81 -14.52
N ASN A 413 -12.26 3.63 -15.07
CA ASN A 413 -11.70 3.47 -16.41
C ASN A 413 -10.17 3.42 -16.40
N ARG A 414 -9.63 2.22 -16.15
CA ARG A 414 -8.17 1.94 -16.12
C ARG A 414 -7.62 1.56 -17.49
N TRP A 415 -7.89 2.38 -18.51
CA TRP A 415 -7.41 2.14 -19.89
C TRP A 415 -5.90 1.92 -19.97
N CYS A 416 -5.13 2.55 -19.06
CA CYS A 416 -3.67 2.42 -18.96
C CYS A 416 -3.21 0.98 -18.70
N ASN A 417 -4.04 0.12 -18.08
CA ASN A 417 -3.70 -1.29 -17.92
C ASN A 417 -3.68 -2.03 -19.27
N SER A 418 -4.67 -1.75 -20.13
CA SER A 418 -4.72 -2.34 -21.46
C SER A 418 -3.60 -1.81 -22.35
N SER A 419 -3.42 -0.49 -22.38
CA SER A 419 -2.43 0.19 -23.22
C SER A 419 -0.98 -0.09 -22.80
N CYS A 420 -0.65 0.08 -21.52
CA CYS A 420 0.73 0.07 -21.05
C CYS A 420 1.19 -1.30 -20.54
N LYS A 421 0.27 -2.24 -20.27
CA LYS A 421 0.63 -3.57 -19.74
C LYS A 421 0.21 -4.71 -20.65
N LEU A 422 -1.09 -4.84 -20.90
CA LEU A 422 -1.61 -6.05 -21.54
C LEU A 422 -1.32 -6.11 -23.05
N ASN A 423 -1.42 -4.98 -23.77
CA ASN A 423 -1.12 -4.91 -25.20
C ASN A 423 0.38 -5.14 -25.50
N PRO A 424 1.33 -4.48 -24.79
CA PRO A 424 2.75 -4.76 -24.92
C PRO A 424 3.08 -6.22 -24.61
N LEU A 425 2.56 -6.75 -23.49
CA LEU A 425 2.76 -8.15 -23.12
C LEU A 425 2.22 -9.11 -24.19
N ARG A 426 1.01 -8.87 -24.71
CA ARG A 426 0.42 -9.70 -25.76
C ARG A 426 1.30 -9.73 -27.01
N SER A 427 1.77 -8.56 -27.45
CA SER A 427 2.62 -8.42 -28.64
C SER A 427 3.96 -9.13 -28.44
N TYR A 428 4.57 -8.94 -27.28
CA TYR A 428 5.82 -9.60 -26.89
C TYR A 428 5.66 -11.12 -26.87
N LEU A 429 4.67 -11.67 -26.16
CA LEU A 429 4.49 -13.12 -26.05
C LEU A 429 4.18 -13.75 -27.43
N LYS A 430 3.38 -13.08 -28.27
CA LYS A 430 3.07 -13.57 -29.62
C LYS A 430 4.31 -13.60 -30.52
N LYS A 431 5.19 -12.60 -30.40
CA LYS A 431 6.46 -12.54 -31.13
C LYS A 431 7.46 -13.58 -30.62
N LYS A 432 7.58 -13.73 -29.29
CA LYS A 432 8.56 -14.61 -28.67
C LYS A 432 8.20 -16.09 -28.78
N TYR A 433 6.91 -16.43 -28.69
CA TYR A 433 6.45 -17.82 -28.79
C TYR A 433 5.37 -18.00 -29.88
N PRO A 434 5.73 -17.88 -31.17
CA PRO A 434 4.78 -18.00 -32.27
C PRO A 434 4.00 -19.33 -32.22
N GLY A 435 2.66 -19.22 -32.22
CA GLY A 435 1.76 -20.38 -32.24
C GLY A 435 1.73 -21.21 -30.94
N LYS A 436 2.38 -20.77 -29.87
CA LYS A 436 2.39 -21.47 -28.57
C LYS A 436 1.42 -20.82 -27.58
N LYS A 437 0.89 -21.64 -26.68
CA LYS A 437 0.20 -21.17 -25.48
C LYS A 437 1.21 -20.99 -24.34
N VAL A 438 0.90 -20.09 -23.41
CA VAL A 438 1.80 -19.71 -22.32
C VAL A 438 1.12 -19.93 -20.97
N LEU A 439 1.82 -20.58 -20.04
CA LEU A 439 1.50 -20.56 -18.61
C LEU A 439 2.38 -19.50 -17.94
N THR A 440 1.76 -18.49 -17.34
CA THR A 440 2.46 -17.46 -16.58
C THR A 440 2.26 -17.68 -15.08
N ILE A 441 3.36 -17.76 -14.35
CA ILE A 441 3.35 -17.77 -12.89
C ILE A 441 3.25 -16.31 -12.41
N ASP A 442 2.28 -16.03 -11.56
CA ASP A 442 1.97 -14.68 -11.07
C ASP A 442 1.97 -14.62 -9.54
N GLY A 443 2.27 -13.43 -9.00
CA GLY A 443 2.34 -13.19 -7.55
C GLY A 443 1.02 -12.80 -6.87
N SER A 444 -0.13 -12.90 -7.54
CA SER A 444 -1.41 -12.49 -6.92
C SER A 444 -1.80 -13.38 -5.74
N ARG A 445 -2.41 -12.75 -4.73
CA ARG A 445 -2.90 -13.40 -3.49
C ARG A 445 -4.38 -13.13 -3.28
N GLN A 446 -5.07 -14.04 -2.60
CA GLN A 446 -6.52 -13.91 -2.34
C GLN A 446 -6.85 -12.70 -1.44
N PHE A 447 -5.93 -12.34 -0.53
CA PHE A 447 -6.14 -11.31 0.49
C PHE A 447 -5.99 -9.86 -0.02
N GLU A 448 -5.57 -9.66 -1.27
CA GLU A 448 -5.32 -8.31 -1.80
C GLU A 448 -6.60 -7.53 -2.13
N SER A 449 -7.67 -8.21 -2.52
CA SER A 449 -8.96 -7.58 -2.89
C SER A 449 -10.11 -8.59 -2.94
N PHE A 450 -11.35 -8.09 -2.84
CA PHE A 450 -12.56 -8.89 -3.01
C PHE A 450 -12.64 -9.63 -4.36
N THR A 451 -12.10 -9.05 -5.44
CA THR A 451 -12.07 -9.75 -6.73
C THR A 451 -11.08 -10.93 -6.73
N ARG A 452 -9.99 -10.81 -5.96
CA ARG A 452 -8.97 -11.86 -5.86
C ARG A 452 -9.33 -12.97 -4.87
N SER A 453 -10.25 -12.74 -3.94
CA SER A 453 -10.68 -13.76 -2.96
C SER A 453 -11.33 -14.99 -3.61
N ASN A 454 -11.84 -14.84 -4.83
CA ASN A 454 -12.51 -15.90 -5.58
C ASN A 454 -11.61 -16.53 -6.66
N LEU A 455 -10.30 -16.27 -6.63
CA LEU A 455 -9.37 -16.92 -7.55
C LEU A 455 -9.16 -18.38 -7.18
N ASP A 456 -9.06 -19.22 -8.20
CA ASP A 456 -8.45 -20.54 -8.11
C ASP A 456 -6.94 -20.45 -8.41
N TYR A 457 -6.20 -21.55 -8.23
CA TYR A 457 -4.75 -21.59 -8.50
C TYR A 457 -4.39 -21.44 -9.98
N GLU A 458 -5.37 -21.50 -10.88
CA GLU A 458 -5.19 -21.23 -12.29
C GLU A 458 -6.36 -20.41 -12.85
N ARG A 459 -6.10 -19.61 -13.88
CA ARG A 459 -7.13 -18.84 -14.57
C ARG A 459 -6.74 -18.61 -16.03
N ASN A 460 -7.68 -18.84 -16.94
CA ASN A 460 -7.51 -18.42 -18.34
C ASN A 460 -7.63 -16.90 -18.44
N SER A 461 -6.70 -16.27 -19.14
CA SER A 461 -6.75 -14.82 -19.33
C SER A 461 -7.89 -14.45 -20.28
N SER A 462 -8.67 -13.41 -19.92
CA SER A 462 -9.74 -12.88 -20.77
C SER A 462 -9.25 -11.88 -21.83
N PHE A 463 -7.97 -11.48 -21.77
CA PHE A 463 -7.40 -10.45 -22.65
C PHE A 463 -6.35 -11.02 -23.62
N ILE A 464 -5.47 -11.87 -23.11
CA ILE A 464 -4.51 -12.67 -23.87
C ILE A 464 -5.06 -14.10 -23.95
N ASP A 465 -5.64 -14.44 -25.08
CA ASP A 465 -6.40 -15.66 -25.37
C ASP A 465 -5.57 -16.96 -25.37
N PHE A 466 -4.26 -16.85 -25.56
CA PHE A 466 -3.31 -17.96 -25.49
C PHE A 466 -2.55 -18.04 -24.16
N GLN A 467 -2.96 -17.26 -23.15
CA GLN A 467 -2.32 -17.24 -21.83
C GLN A 467 -3.22 -17.87 -20.76
N THR A 468 -2.64 -18.76 -19.96
CA THR A 468 -3.16 -19.18 -18.67
C THR A 468 -2.24 -18.66 -17.57
N THR A 469 -2.78 -18.26 -16.43
CA THR A 469 -2.00 -17.80 -15.28
C THR A 469 -2.14 -18.76 -14.12
N THR A 470 -1.07 -18.98 -13.34
CA THR A 470 -1.11 -19.72 -12.07
C THR A 470 -0.60 -18.89 -10.90
N PHE A 471 -1.16 -19.11 -9.71
CA PHE A 471 -0.95 -18.29 -8.51
C PHE A 471 -0.40 -19.15 -7.35
N PRO A 472 0.89 -19.46 -7.30
CA PRO A 472 1.45 -20.41 -6.33
C PRO A 472 1.42 -19.91 -4.89
N ILE A 473 1.38 -18.59 -4.69
CA ILE A 473 1.32 -17.94 -3.37
C ILE A 473 -0.09 -17.41 -3.07
N LEU A 474 -1.12 -17.93 -3.75
CA LEU A 474 -2.50 -17.45 -3.62
C LEU A 474 -2.98 -17.38 -2.16
N ASP A 475 -2.56 -18.36 -1.37
CA ASP A 475 -3.00 -18.59 0.02
C ASP A 475 -2.17 -17.82 1.05
N TRP A 476 -1.20 -17.01 0.62
CA TRP A 476 -0.32 -16.25 1.52
C TRP A 476 -0.94 -14.89 1.84
N ASN A 477 -0.89 -14.47 3.11
CA ASN A 477 -1.14 -13.09 3.50
C ASN A 477 0.14 -12.25 3.39
N ALA A 478 0.06 -10.93 3.59
CA ALA A 478 1.21 -10.04 3.46
C ALA A 478 2.26 -10.27 4.57
N LEU A 479 1.87 -10.67 5.78
CA LEU A 479 2.82 -11.07 6.84
C LEU A 479 3.62 -12.30 6.43
N ASP A 480 3.02 -13.26 5.73
CA ASP A 480 3.71 -14.48 5.26
C ASP A 480 4.79 -14.13 4.25
N ILE A 481 4.46 -13.26 3.30
CA ILE A 481 5.39 -12.75 2.30
C ILE A 481 6.56 -12.02 2.97
N TRP A 482 6.27 -11.10 3.90
CA TRP A 482 7.32 -10.36 4.61
C TRP A 482 8.16 -11.25 5.52
N THR A 483 7.55 -12.21 6.20
CA THR A 483 8.26 -13.17 7.05
C THR A 483 9.22 -14.00 6.21
N TYR A 484 8.78 -14.47 5.04
CA TYR A 484 9.64 -15.19 4.10
C TYR A 484 10.78 -14.32 3.57
N ILE A 485 10.50 -13.06 3.21
CA ILE A 485 11.52 -12.10 2.76
C ILE A 485 12.59 -11.89 3.84
N TYR A 486 12.19 -11.60 5.07
CA TYR A 486 13.12 -11.33 6.17
C TYR A 486 13.91 -12.59 6.59
N LYS A 487 13.26 -13.76 6.66
CA LYS A 487 13.96 -15.00 7.03
C LYS A 487 15.00 -15.44 6.00
N ASN A 488 14.80 -15.11 4.73
CA ASN A 488 15.68 -15.52 3.64
C ASN A 488 16.60 -14.40 3.14
N ASP A 489 16.66 -13.26 3.84
CA ASP A 489 17.46 -12.08 3.46
C ASP A 489 17.25 -11.68 1.98
N ILE A 490 16.01 -11.77 1.51
CA ILE A 490 15.62 -11.40 0.15
C ILE A 490 15.58 -9.87 0.07
N PRO A 491 16.32 -9.24 -0.86
CA PRO A 491 16.20 -7.80 -1.04
C PRO A 491 14.81 -7.49 -1.56
N TYR A 492 14.22 -6.40 -1.10
CA TYR A 492 12.92 -5.93 -1.55
C TYR A 492 13.03 -4.49 -2.05
N ASN A 493 11.98 -4.02 -2.73
CA ASN A 493 11.93 -2.68 -3.27
C ASN A 493 11.96 -1.64 -2.13
N PRO A 494 12.92 -0.68 -2.12
CA PRO A 494 13.10 0.23 -0.99
C PRO A 494 11.88 1.12 -0.72
N LEU A 495 11.00 1.32 -1.70
CA LEU A 495 9.78 2.10 -1.51
C LEU A 495 8.82 1.50 -0.46
N TYR A 496 8.93 0.21 -0.14
CA TYR A 496 8.18 -0.36 0.99
C TYR A 496 8.58 0.27 2.33
N ASP A 497 9.86 0.64 2.49
CA ASP A 497 10.33 1.32 3.70
C ASP A 497 9.86 2.78 3.74
N GLU A 498 9.62 3.37 2.57
CA GLU A 498 9.19 4.75 2.36
C GLU A 498 7.67 4.97 2.45
N GLY A 499 6.90 3.94 2.84
CA GLY A 499 5.47 4.07 3.11
C GLY A 499 4.54 3.57 2.00
N PHE A 500 5.07 2.94 0.94
CA PHE A 500 4.23 2.33 -0.09
C PHE A 500 3.83 0.90 0.29
N GLU A 501 2.54 0.57 0.18
CA GLU A 501 2.05 -0.81 0.39
C GLU A 501 2.04 -1.63 -0.90
N ARG A 502 1.89 -0.92 -2.02
CA ARG A 502 1.89 -1.49 -3.35
C ARG A 502 2.83 -0.70 -4.25
N ILE A 503 3.77 -1.41 -4.84
CA ILE A 503 4.62 -0.84 -5.88
C ILE A 503 3.91 -0.96 -7.24
N GLY A 504 3.86 0.15 -7.95
CA GLY A 504 3.35 0.27 -9.31
C GLY A 504 3.57 1.70 -9.81
N CYS A 505 2.76 2.13 -10.77
CA CYS A 505 2.92 3.41 -11.43
C CYS A 505 2.67 4.59 -10.45
N TYR A 506 3.49 5.64 -10.51
CA TYR A 506 3.41 6.77 -9.55
C TYR A 506 2.11 7.61 -9.65
N LEU A 507 1.41 7.53 -10.78
CA LEU A 507 0.14 8.23 -11.05
C LEU A 507 -1.07 7.28 -11.05
N CYS A 508 -0.93 6.09 -10.47
CA CYS A 508 -1.98 5.08 -10.51
C CYS A 508 -3.26 5.54 -9.76
N PRO A 509 -4.44 5.58 -10.42
CA PRO A 509 -5.67 5.96 -9.73
C PRO A 509 -6.10 4.93 -8.67
N SER A 510 -5.55 3.72 -8.69
CA SER A 510 -5.83 2.68 -7.69
C SER A 510 -4.90 2.73 -6.46
N ALA A 511 -3.87 3.60 -6.45
CA ALA A 511 -3.03 3.81 -5.28
C ALA A 511 -3.80 4.54 -4.17
N LEU A 512 -3.31 4.42 -2.94
CA LEU A 512 -3.81 5.22 -1.83
C LEU A 512 -3.47 6.70 -2.06
N ASN A 513 -4.28 7.60 -1.50
CA ASN A 513 -4.03 9.03 -1.56
C ASN A 513 -2.83 9.43 -0.71
N SER A 514 -2.67 8.77 0.45
CA SER A 514 -1.45 8.83 1.26
C SER A 514 -0.20 8.51 0.43
N GLU A 515 -0.24 7.45 -0.39
CA GLU A 515 0.85 7.12 -1.32
C GLU A 515 1.03 8.20 -2.40
N PHE A 516 -0.06 8.76 -2.95
CA PHE A 516 0.03 9.87 -3.92
C PHE A 516 0.67 11.12 -3.31
N ASN A 517 0.34 11.48 -2.07
CA ASN A 517 0.99 12.57 -1.35
C ASN A 517 2.43 12.22 -0.98
N ARG A 518 2.74 10.95 -0.75
CA ARG A 518 4.14 10.51 -0.59
C ARG A 518 4.96 10.71 -1.86
N VAL A 519 4.37 10.58 -3.05
CA VAL A 519 5.04 10.94 -4.33
C VAL A 519 5.41 12.42 -4.35
N LYS A 520 4.57 13.32 -3.85
CA LYS A 520 4.87 14.76 -3.76
C LYS A 520 6.11 15.05 -2.92
N GLU A 521 6.33 14.27 -1.86
CA GLU A 521 7.46 14.42 -0.94
C GLU A 521 8.75 13.82 -1.52
N LEU A 522 8.68 12.61 -2.10
CA LEU A 522 9.85 11.87 -2.57
C LEU A 522 10.25 12.18 -4.01
N HIS A 523 9.27 12.44 -4.87
CA HIS A 523 9.44 12.69 -6.31
C HIS A 523 8.64 13.92 -6.74
N PRO A 524 9.00 15.12 -6.26
CA PRO A 524 8.26 16.35 -6.53
C PRO A 524 8.11 16.64 -8.03
N ASP A 525 9.06 16.24 -8.86
CA ASP A 525 8.99 16.39 -10.32
C ASP A 525 7.90 15.52 -10.96
N TYR A 526 7.71 14.29 -10.47
CA TYR A 526 6.68 13.38 -10.97
C TYR A 526 5.30 13.87 -10.57
N TYR A 527 5.16 14.27 -9.31
CA TYR A 527 3.94 14.92 -8.83
C TYR A 527 3.66 16.20 -9.64
N LYS A 528 4.65 17.09 -9.83
CA LYS A 528 4.47 18.34 -10.58
C LYS A 528 4.05 18.10 -12.02
N ARG A 529 4.65 17.12 -12.71
CA ARG A 529 4.27 16.73 -14.07
C ARG A 529 2.80 16.29 -14.11
N TRP A 530 2.39 15.45 -13.18
CA TRP A 530 1.02 14.94 -13.14
C TRP A 530 0.01 16.02 -12.75
N SER A 531 0.30 16.78 -11.70
CA SER A 531 -0.55 17.89 -11.23
C SER A 531 -0.71 18.98 -12.28
N LYS A 532 0.32 19.29 -13.07
CA LYS A 532 0.21 20.19 -14.24
C LYS A 532 -0.76 19.64 -15.29
N TYR A 533 -0.81 18.32 -15.47
CA TYR A 533 -1.77 17.72 -16.40
C TYR A 533 -3.20 17.83 -15.87
N LEU A 534 -3.39 17.51 -14.58
CA LEU A 534 -4.68 17.52 -13.88
C LEU A 534 -5.28 18.92 -13.70
N SER A 535 -4.44 19.96 -13.58
CA SER A 535 -4.90 21.34 -13.33
C SER A 535 -5.78 21.93 -14.44
N ARG A 536 -5.91 21.23 -15.57
CA ARG A 536 -6.87 21.56 -16.64
C ARG A 536 -8.33 21.32 -16.24
N ARG A 537 -8.58 20.52 -15.19
CA ARG A 537 -9.93 20.11 -14.75
C ARG A 537 -10.15 20.16 -13.25
N TYR A 538 -9.08 20.10 -12.46
CA TYR A 538 -9.14 20.03 -11.00
C TYR A 538 -8.32 21.17 -10.40
N ASN A 539 -8.81 21.77 -9.32
CA ASN A 539 -8.00 22.69 -8.54
C ASN A 539 -6.96 21.92 -7.70
N LYS A 540 -6.00 22.63 -7.10
CA LYS A 540 -4.90 22.01 -6.32
C LYS A 540 -5.40 21.11 -5.20
N ASP A 541 -6.47 21.54 -4.53
CA ASP A 541 -6.98 20.89 -3.34
C ASP A 541 -7.73 19.58 -3.69
N GLU A 542 -8.47 19.58 -4.80
CA GLU A 542 -9.05 18.39 -5.41
C GLU A 542 -7.99 17.40 -5.91
N ILE A 543 -6.86 17.90 -6.42
CA ILE A 543 -5.71 17.08 -6.84
C ILE A 543 -5.09 16.39 -5.63
N ASP A 544 -4.77 17.14 -4.58
CA ASP A 544 -4.11 16.63 -3.35
C ASP A 544 -4.98 15.64 -2.58
N ARG A 545 -6.32 15.70 -2.71
CA ARG A 545 -7.26 14.69 -2.18
C ARG A 545 -7.64 13.58 -3.16
N GLY A 546 -7.06 13.63 -4.36
CA GLY A 546 -7.18 12.58 -5.36
C GLY A 546 -8.58 12.42 -5.93
N PHE A 547 -9.38 13.49 -6.01
CA PHE A 547 -10.74 13.44 -6.56
C PHE A 547 -10.76 13.07 -8.05
N TRP A 548 -9.67 13.32 -8.76
CA TRP A 548 -9.47 12.91 -10.16
C TRP A 548 -9.47 11.39 -10.38
N ARG A 549 -9.40 10.58 -9.31
CA ARG A 549 -9.32 9.11 -9.41
C ARG A 549 -10.65 8.43 -9.73
N TRP A 550 -11.74 9.19 -9.90
CA TRP A 550 -13.07 8.65 -10.20
C TRP A 550 -13.72 9.39 -11.36
N ASP A 551 -14.48 8.66 -12.18
CA ASP A 551 -15.34 9.30 -13.19
C ASP A 551 -16.49 10.06 -12.49
N GLU A 552 -17.05 9.43 -11.45
CA GLU A 552 -18.01 10.03 -10.53
C GLU A 552 -17.61 9.73 -9.08
N LEU A 553 -17.53 10.76 -8.24
CA LEU A 553 -17.13 10.58 -6.84
C LEU A 553 -18.08 9.63 -6.11
N PRO A 554 -17.56 8.63 -5.38
CA PRO A 554 -18.39 7.77 -4.53
C PRO A 554 -19.00 8.57 -3.37
N PRO A 555 -20.08 8.08 -2.73
CA PRO A 555 -20.84 8.84 -1.73
C PRO A 555 -19.98 9.49 -0.63
N LYS A 556 -19.02 8.75 -0.07
CA LYS A 556 -18.11 9.27 0.97
C LYS A 556 -17.19 10.39 0.48
N MET A 557 -16.75 10.34 -0.77
CA MET A 557 -15.91 11.40 -1.35
C MET A 557 -16.75 12.62 -1.74
N LYS A 558 -18.03 12.44 -2.09
CA LYS A 558 -18.98 13.55 -2.26
C LYS A 558 -19.25 14.26 -0.94
N GLU A 559 -19.39 13.50 0.14
CA GLU A 559 -19.55 14.04 1.50
C GLU A 559 -18.31 14.83 1.93
N LEU A 560 -17.11 14.23 1.81
CA LEU A 560 -15.85 14.93 2.06
C LEU A 560 -15.73 16.22 1.25
N LYS A 561 -16.06 16.20 -0.05
CA LYS A 561 -16.03 17.40 -0.88
C LYS A 561 -16.98 18.49 -0.35
N LYS A 562 -18.20 18.13 0.06
CA LYS A 562 -19.16 19.08 0.65
C LYS A 562 -18.67 19.66 1.98
N GLU A 563 -18.02 18.85 2.81
CA GLU A 563 -17.45 19.30 4.09
C GLU A 563 -16.28 20.27 3.92
N MET A 564 -15.68 20.34 2.73
CA MET A 564 -14.59 21.26 2.41
C MET A 564 -15.10 22.55 1.75
N ASP A 565 -16.28 22.49 1.12
CA ASP A 565 -16.94 23.65 0.51
C ASP A 565 -17.71 24.50 1.56
N ASN A 566 -17.97 23.92 2.74
CA ASN A 566 -18.57 24.57 3.91
C ASN A 566 -17.48 24.97 4.92
#